data_AF-A0A061HG76-F1
#
_entry.id   AF-A0A061HG76-F1
#
_cell.length_a   1.000
_cell.length_b   1.000
_cell.length_c   1.000
_cell.angle_alpha   90.00
_cell.angle_beta   90.00
_cell.angle_gamma   90.00
#
_symmetry.space_group_name_H-M   'P 1'
#
loop_
_entity.id
_entity.type
_entity.pdbx_description
1 polymer ?
#
loop_
_entity_poly.entity_id
_entity_poly.type
_entity_poly.pdbx_seq_one_letter_code
_entity_poly.pdbx_strand_id
1 'polypeptide(L)'
;MMNRDDFQEFCNGLVEEHHLRHAIAQLFEWRNMKIDDLRAGEKYEQEKVQRAQKTIMSGTLDRERFASSQRGKPAPIIEISPSVAAFTTPDITMLHNPAPPIENKNLTSGPVNELIMPVKPKYHVLPLQTITPMSMDRKNLPDSHLLLPEEVELCEKTRIHPKPYLAIKEAILRESIRANGALKKRQVRELAKVESQKGARIFDFFVAHGWLGKA
;
A
#
# COMPACT_ATOMS: atom_id res chain seq x y z
N MET A 1 -35.54 15.77 3.53
CA MET A 1 -34.57 16.85 3.77
C MET A 1 -33.42 16.24 4.55
N MET A 2 -32.18 16.56 4.18
CA MET A 2 -30.97 16.10 4.89
C MET A 2 -30.97 16.71 6.29
N ASN A 3 -30.72 15.90 7.32
CA ASN A 3 -30.75 16.37 8.69
C ASN A 3 -29.49 17.19 9.02
N ARG A 4 -29.51 17.97 10.12
CA ARG A 4 -28.35 18.75 10.54
C ARG A 4 -27.11 17.87 10.76
N ASP A 5 -27.31 16.71 11.37
CA ASP A 5 -26.23 15.76 11.66
C ASP A 5 -25.66 15.16 10.38
N ASP A 6 -26.54 14.75 9.44
CA ASP A 6 -26.12 14.27 8.11
C ASP A 6 -25.29 15.31 7.37
N PHE A 7 -25.66 16.59 7.46
CA PHE A 7 -24.91 17.69 6.85
C PHE A 7 -23.53 17.89 7.49
N GLN A 8 -23.45 17.79 8.81
CA GLN A 8 -22.18 17.90 9.51
C GLN A 8 -21.26 16.71 9.20
N GLU A 9 -21.80 15.49 9.16
CA GLU A 9 -21.05 14.29 8.77
C GLU A 9 -20.52 14.39 7.33
N PHE A 10 -21.35 14.86 6.41
CA PHE A 10 -20.94 15.13 5.03
C PHE A 10 -19.79 16.15 4.95
N CYS A 11 -19.90 17.29 5.65
CA CYS A 11 -18.83 18.29 5.68
C CYS A 11 -17.53 17.75 6.30
N ASN A 12 -17.63 16.99 7.38
CA ASN A 12 -16.48 16.35 8.01
C ASN A 12 -15.80 15.35 7.07
N GLY A 13 -16.59 14.52 6.37
CA GLY A 13 -16.09 13.58 5.38
C GLY A 13 -15.36 14.26 4.22
N LEU A 14 -15.85 15.41 3.74
CA LEU A 14 -15.14 16.20 2.71
C LEU A 14 -13.80 16.73 3.22
N VAL A 15 -13.74 17.19 4.46
CA VAL A 15 -12.49 17.70 5.07
C VAL A 15 -11.49 16.57 5.29
N GLU A 16 -11.95 15.41 5.76
CA GLU A 16 -11.12 14.21 5.91
C GLU A 16 -10.58 13.73 4.56
N GLU A 17 -11.42 13.66 3.54
CA GLU A 17 -11.04 13.29 2.18
C GLU A 17 -9.95 14.23 1.62
N HIS A 18 -10.11 15.53 1.84
CA HIS A 18 -9.12 16.52 1.45
C HIS A 18 -7.78 16.29 2.17
N HIS A 19 -7.80 16.01 3.48
CA HIS A 19 -6.58 15.70 4.23
C HIS A 19 -5.91 14.41 3.76
N LEU A 20 -6.69 13.37 3.45
CA LEU A 20 -6.18 12.10 2.92
C LEU A 20 -5.49 12.28 1.56
N ARG A 21 -6.08 13.08 0.65
CA ARG A 21 -5.44 13.40 -0.63
C ARG A 21 -4.10 14.10 -0.45
N HIS A 22 -4.01 15.04 0.49
CA HIS A 22 -2.76 15.73 0.81
C HIS A 22 -1.73 14.78 1.42
N ALA A 23 -2.14 13.89 2.33
CA ALA A 23 -1.26 12.90 2.92
C ALA A 23 -0.69 11.93 1.87
N ILE A 24 -1.53 11.45 0.94
CA ILE A 24 -1.11 10.59 -0.17
C ILE A 24 -0.08 11.31 -1.06
N ALA A 25 -0.33 12.59 -1.40
CA ALA A 25 0.61 13.38 -2.20
C ALA A 25 1.96 13.56 -1.49
N GLN A 26 1.94 13.83 -0.19
CA GLN A 26 3.15 13.96 0.64
C GLN A 26 3.95 12.64 0.70
N LEU A 27 3.28 11.50 0.91
CA LEU A 27 3.94 10.19 0.91
C LEU A 27 4.54 9.84 -0.46
N PHE A 28 3.88 10.22 -1.56
CA PHE A 28 4.45 10.06 -2.88
C PHE A 28 5.69 10.95 -3.10
N GLU A 29 5.68 12.19 -2.61
CA GLU A 29 6.86 13.08 -2.63
C GLU A 29 8.03 12.43 -1.87
N TRP A 30 7.79 11.97 -0.64
CA TRP A 30 8.81 11.30 0.17
C TRP A 30 9.42 10.08 -0.55
N ARG A 31 8.58 9.24 -1.16
CA ARG A 31 9.03 8.10 -1.96
C ARG A 31 9.89 8.54 -3.15
N ASN A 32 9.51 9.61 -3.84
CA ASN A 32 10.26 10.16 -4.97
C ASN A 32 11.62 10.71 -4.52
N MET A 33 11.68 11.27 -3.31
CA MET A 33 12.90 11.75 -2.66
C MET A 33 13.74 10.65 -1.99
N LYS A 34 13.34 9.39 -2.16
CA LYS A 34 14.02 8.21 -1.58
C LYS A 34 14.03 8.23 -0.05
N ILE A 35 13.02 8.83 0.55
CA ILE A 35 12.74 8.74 1.99
C ILE A 35 11.83 7.52 2.17
N ASP A 36 12.39 6.43 2.66
CA ASP A 36 11.74 5.12 2.80
C ASP A 36 11.24 4.82 4.23
N ASP A 37 11.49 5.72 5.18
CA ASP A 37 11.05 5.63 6.57
C ASP A 37 10.12 6.81 6.95
N LEU A 38 9.03 6.50 7.66
CA LEU A 38 8.05 7.48 8.16
C LEU A 38 8.71 8.48 9.13
N ARG A 39 9.63 8.00 9.98
CA ARG A 39 10.38 8.89 10.91
C ARG A 39 11.31 9.83 10.16
N ALA A 40 11.93 9.35 9.08
CA ALA A 40 12.76 10.18 8.22
C ALA A 40 11.92 11.22 7.47
N GLY A 41 10.70 10.86 7.05
CA GLY A 41 9.73 11.77 6.44
C GLY A 41 9.28 12.89 7.39
N GLU A 42 8.99 12.57 8.65
CA GLU A 42 8.65 13.58 9.66
C GLU A 42 9.79 14.59 9.87
N LYS A 43 11.02 14.10 10.01
CA LYS A 43 12.21 14.95 10.12
C LYS A 43 12.39 15.83 8.88
N TYR A 44 12.16 15.26 7.70
CA TYR A 44 12.26 15.99 6.44
C TYR A 44 11.27 17.16 6.37
N GLU A 45 10.01 16.94 6.77
CA GLU A 45 9.02 18.03 6.80
C GLU A 45 9.35 19.09 7.86
N GLN A 46 9.77 18.68 9.06
CA GLN A 46 10.24 19.63 10.08
C GLN A 46 11.39 20.50 9.57
N GLU A 47 12.37 19.90 8.88
CA GLU A 47 13.50 20.64 8.31
C GLU A 47 13.08 21.52 7.12
N LYS A 48 12.14 21.06 6.28
CA LYS A 48 11.56 21.80 5.15
C LYS A 48 10.82 23.05 5.64
N VAL A 49 10.01 22.92 6.69
CA VAL A 49 9.36 24.06 7.37
C VAL A 49 10.40 24.98 7.98
N GLN A 50 11.38 24.43 8.69
CA GLN A 50 12.41 25.24 9.33
C GLN A 50 13.21 26.04 8.28
N ARG A 51 13.50 25.46 7.11
CA ARG A 51 14.11 26.18 5.97
C ARG A 51 13.20 27.26 5.42
N ALA A 52 11.91 26.99 5.26
CA ALA A 52 10.94 28.01 4.82
C ALA A 52 10.86 29.18 5.82
N GLN A 53 10.74 28.89 7.12
CA GLN A 53 10.71 29.89 8.19
C GLN A 53 12.01 30.70 8.28
N LYS A 54 13.18 30.05 8.21
CA LYS A 54 14.48 30.72 8.15
C LYS A 54 14.62 31.61 6.92
N THR A 55 14.09 31.18 5.77
CA THR A 55 14.08 31.98 4.54
C THR A 55 13.18 33.21 4.68
N ILE A 56 12.01 33.09 5.34
CA ILE A 56 11.11 34.22 5.62
C ILE A 56 11.77 35.21 6.61
N MET A 57 12.38 34.71 7.68
CA MET A 57 13.00 35.54 8.72
C MET A 57 14.33 36.18 8.31
N SER A 58 15.15 35.49 7.51
CA SER A 58 16.37 36.06 6.94
C SER A 58 16.08 36.98 5.75
N GLY A 59 15.05 36.65 4.97
CA GLY A 59 14.63 37.44 3.81
C GLY A 59 13.95 38.76 4.18
N THR A 60 13.39 38.92 5.39
CA THR A 60 12.77 40.19 5.80
C THR A 60 13.79 41.30 6.09
N LEU A 61 15.03 40.97 6.50
CA LEU A 61 16.06 41.99 6.76
C LEU A 61 16.69 42.54 5.47
N ASP A 62 16.90 41.67 4.47
CA ASP A 62 17.47 42.06 3.17
C ASP A 62 16.41 42.60 2.19
N ARG A 63 15.17 42.11 2.24
CA ARG A 63 14.07 42.60 1.38
C ARG A 63 13.69 44.04 1.72
N GLU A 64 13.58 44.39 3.00
CA GLU A 64 13.21 45.75 3.44
C GLU A 64 14.31 46.78 3.14
N ARG A 65 15.59 46.35 3.09
CA ARG A 65 16.72 47.26 2.79
C ARG A 65 16.93 47.54 1.29
N PHE A 66 16.51 46.64 0.39
CA PHE A 66 16.75 46.77 -1.05
C PHE A 66 15.49 46.84 -1.93
N ALA A 67 14.28 46.61 -1.41
CA ALA A 67 13.06 46.49 -2.22
C ALA A 67 12.07 47.65 -2.12
N SER A 68 12.54 48.90 -2.10
CA SER A 68 11.65 50.08 -2.20
C SER A 68 10.97 50.25 -3.57
N SER A 69 11.17 49.34 -4.56
CA SER A 69 10.68 49.60 -5.92
C SER A 69 10.22 48.42 -6.78
N GLN A 70 10.01 47.21 -6.24
CA GLN A 70 9.43 46.11 -7.06
C GLN A 70 8.46 45.24 -6.24
N ARG A 71 7.17 45.29 -6.63
CA ARG A 71 6.11 44.40 -6.15
C ARG A 71 6.39 42.95 -6.58
N GLY A 72 7.17 42.22 -5.79
CA GLY A 72 7.30 40.76 -5.89
C GLY A 72 6.06 40.08 -5.31
N LYS A 73 5.49 39.12 -6.04
CA LYS A 73 4.41 38.26 -5.54
C LYS A 73 4.87 37.54 -4.26
N PRO A 74 4.03 37.48 -3.21
CA PRO A 74 4.39 36.78 -1.97
C PRO A 74 4.66 35.31 -2.30
N ALA A 75 5.72 34.75 -1.70
CA ALA A 75 6.00 33.33 -1.79
C ALA A 75 4.82 32.54 -1.18
N PRO A 76 4.44 31.39 -1.75
CA PRO A 76 3.34 30.60 -1.24
C PRO A 76 3.65 30.16 0.20
N ILE A 77 2.69 30.39 1.09
CA ILE A 77 2.76 29.92 2.48
C ILE A 77 2.60 28.40 2.44
N ILE A 78 3.64 27.69 2.88
CA ILE A 78 3.59 26.24 3.04
C ILE A 78 2.86 25.97 4.36
N GLU A 79 1.53 25.91 4.30
CA GLU A 79 0.71 25.46 5.42
C GLU A 79 0.76 23.92 5.46
N ILE A 80 1.56 23.36 6.36
CA ILE A 80 1.33 21.97 6.76
C ILE A 80 0.15 22.01 7.70
N SER A 81 -1.04 21.72 7.17
CA SER A 81 -2.21 21.53 8.03
C SER A 81 -1.87 20.41 9.02
N PRO A 82 -1.95 20.64 10.35
CA PRO A 82 -1.60 19.65 11.37
C PRO A 82 -2.38 18.35 11.21
N SER A 83 -3.55 18.41 10.57
CA SER A 83 -4.37 17.26 10.21
C SER A 83 -3.68 16.30 9.22
N VAL A 84 -2.83 16.78 8.32
CA VAL A 84 -2.10 15.95 7.35
C VAL A 84 -0.92 15.23 8.02
N ALA A 85 -0.33 15.83 9.05
CA ALA A 85 0.69 15.19 9.88
C ALA A 85 0.14 13.94 10.58
N ALA A 86 -1.11 13.98 11.06
CA ALA A 86 -1.74 12.82 11.70
C ALA A 86 -1.79 11.58 10.79
N PHE A 87 -2.00 11.77 9.48
CA PHE A 87 -2.04 10.68 8.50
C PHE A 87 -0.67 10.23 7.98
N THR A 88 0.42 10.88 8.38
CA THR A 88 1.78 10.61 7.90
C THR A 88 2.76 10.23 9.02
N THR A 89 2.32 10.26 10.28
CA THR A 89 3.10 9.80 11.44
C THR A 89 3.24 8.27 11.46
N PRO A 90 4.27 7.72 12.13
CA PRO A 90 4.47 6.28 12.26
C PRO A 90 3.33 5.52 12.96
N ASP A 91 2.36 6.21 13.55
CA ASP A 91 1.26 5.65 14.35
C ASP A 91 -0.05 5.43 13.56
N ILE A 92 0.03 5.36 12.23
CA ILE A 92 -1.11 5.09 11.33
C ILE A 92 -1.84 3.77 11.69
N THR A 93 -1.16 2.85 12.39
CA THR A 93 -1.76 1.57 12.81
C THR A 93 -2.75 1.68 13.96
N MET A 94 -2.78 2.80 14.71
CA MET A 94 -3.64 2.94 15.90
C MET A 94 -4.98 3.62 15.64
N LEU A 95 -5.19 4.30 14.50
CA LEU A 95 -6.43 5.05 14.25
C LEU A 95 -7.53 4.29 13.49
N HIS A 96 -7.27 3.07 12.98
CA HIS A 96 -8.29 2.28 12.26
C HIS A 96 -8.80 1.06 13.03
N ASN A 97 -8.59 1.02 14.35
CA ASN A 97 -9.16 -0.02 15.20
C ASN A 97 -9.68 0.63 16.49
N PRO A 98 -11.01 0.76 16.70
CA PRO A 98 -11.52 1.03 18.03
C PRO A 98 -11.48 -0.28 18.82
N ALA A 99 -10.27 -0.76 19.12
CA ALA A 99 -10.06 -1.85 20.06
C ALA A 99 -9.55 -1.22 21.36
N PRO A 100 -10.35 -1.24 22.45
CA PRO A 100 -9.87 -0.79 23.76
C PRO A 100 -8.72 -1.71 24.23
N PRO A 101 -7.85 -1.22 25.14
CA PRO A 101 -6.71 -2.00 25.61
C PRO A 101 -7.21 -3.26 26.34
N ILE A 102 -6.71 -4.42 25.92
CA ILE A 102 -6.99 -5.72 26.52
C ILE A 102 -6.31 -5.77 27.90
N GLU A 103 -7.06 -5.46 28.95
CA GLU A 103 -6.81 -6.02 30.28
C GLU A 103 -7.47 -7.40 30.37
N ASN A 104 -6.66 -8.39 30.73
CA ASN A 104 -7.06 -9.79 30.91
C ASN A 104 -8.10 -9.97 32.02
N LYS A 105 -9.36 -10.28 31.68
CA LYS A 105 -10.24 -11.11 32.53
C LYS A 105 -11.16 -11.99 31.68
N ASN A 106 -11.08 -13.30 31.94
CA ASN A 106 -12.00 -14.34 31.49
C ASN A 106 -13.46 -13.98 31.81
N LEU A 107 -14.41 -14.39 30.94
CA LEU A 107 -15.54 -15.30 31.21
C LEU A 107 -16.69 -15.16 30.19
N THR A 108 -17.07 -16.31 29.61
CA THR A 108 -18.43 -16.80 29.32
C THR A 108 -19.32 -16.20 28.20
N SER A 109 -19.52 -17.04 27.17
CA SER A 109 -20.73 -17.39 26.39
C SER A 109 -21.90 -16.39 26.18
N GLY A 110 -22.19 -16.10 24.91
CA GLY A 110 -23.51 -15.65 24.42
C GLY A 110 -23.46 -15.35 22.91
N PRO A 111 -24.47 -15.74 22.09
CA PRO A 111 -24.33 -15.79 20.64
C PRO A 111 -24.66 -14.45 20.00
N VAL A 112 -23.74 -13.90 19.20
CA VAL A 112 -24.01 -12.78 18.30
C VAL A 112 -23.82 -13.25 16.87
N ASN A 113 -24.89 -13.08 16.09
CA ASN A 113 -24.97 -13.40 14.68
C ASN A 113 -23.91 -12.58 13.92
N GLU A 114 -22.78 -13.20 13.62
CA GLU A 114 -21.79 -12.64 12.70
C GLU A 114 -22.41 -12.62 11.31
N LEU A 115 -22.46 -11.44 10.70
CA LEU A 115 -22.60 -11.31 9.25
C LEU A 115 -21.33 -11.90 8.64
N ILE A 116 -21.40 -13.18 8.29
CA ILE A 116 -20.37 -13.95 7.59
C ILE A 116 -20.15 -13.27 6.23
N MET A 117 -19.23 -12.32 6.18
CA MET A 117 -18.52 -12.06 4.94
C MET A 117 -17.73 -13.33 4.61
N PRO A 118 -17.78 -13.87 3.38
CA PRO A 118 -17.01 -15.04 3.04
C PRO A 118 -15.53 -14.68 3.14
N VAL A 119 -14.91 -15.03 4.27
CA VAL A 119 -13.46 -15.10 4.40
C VAL A 119 -13.02 -16.05 3.29
N LYS A 120 -12.47 -15.49 2.20
CA LYS A 120 -11.89 -16.30 1.13
C LYS A 120 -10.90 -17.27 1.81
N PRO A 121 -11.08 -18.60 1.65
CA PRO A 121 -10.21 -19.56 2.32
C PRO A 121 -8.77 -19.25 1.91
N LYS A 122 -7.89 -19.02 2.90
CA LYS A 122 -6.46 -18.83 2.68
C LYS A 122 -5.97 -20.00 1.81
N TYR A 123 -5.63 -19.72 0.56
CA TYR A 123 -5.18 -20.75 -0.36
C TYR A 123 -3.79 -21.20 0.07
N HIS A 124 -3.72 -22.35 0.74
CA HIS A 124 -2.44 -22.92 1.14
C HIS A 124 -1.80 -23.58 -0.09
N VAL A 125 -0.75 -22.96 -0.62
CA VAL A 125 0.02 -23.52 -1.72
C VAL A 125 0.63 -24.85 -1.26
N LEU A 126 0.29 -25.96 -1.91
CA LEU A 126 0.88 -27.26 -1.59
C LEU A 126 2.30 -27.36 -2.17
N PRO A 127 3.28 -27.85 -1.39
CA PRO A 127 4.63 -28.12 -1.88
C PRO A 127 4.62 -29.09 -3.08
N LEU A 128 5.60 -28.97 -3.97
CA LEU A 128 5.85 -29.97 -5.00
C LEU A 128 6.62 -31.14 -4.37
N GLN A 129 6.15 -32.38 -4.57
CA GLN A 129 6.66 -33.58 -3.90
C GLN A 129 8.14 -33.88 -4.21
N THR A 130 8.66 -33.34 -5.31
CA THR A 130 10.02 -33.59 -5.81
C THR A 130 10.99 -32.45 -5.52
N ILE A 131 10.56 -31.40 -4.80
CA ILE A 131 11.35 -30.17 -4.63
C ILE A 131 11.39 -29.77 -3.16
N THR A 132 12.59 -29.75 -2.58
CA THR A 132 12.82 -29.19 -1.25
C THR A 132 12.59 -27.67 -1.30
N PRO A 133 11.70 -27.10 -0.47
CA PRO A 133 11.45 -25.66 -0.46
C PRO A 133 12.77 -24.91 -0.16
N MET A 134 13.09 -23.88 -0.95
CA MET A 134 14.19 -22.97 -0.60
C MET A 134 13.61 -21.97 0.39
N SER A 135 14.29 -21.75 1.51
CA SER A 135 14.02 -20.57 2.32
C SER A 135 14.46 -19.35 1.52
N MET A 136 13.51 -18.55 1.04
CA MET A 136 13.79 -17.31 0.33
C MET A 136 13.80 -16.20 1.37
N ASP A 137 14.99 -15.77 1.82
CA ASP A 137 15.08 -14.68 2.79
C ASP A 137 14.46 -13.40 2.21
N ARG A 138 13.23 -13.11 2.64
CA ARG A 138 12.35 -12.05 2.12
C ARG A 138 13.00 -10.66 2.12
N LYS A 139 14.03 -10.46 2.95
CA LYS A 139 14.75 -9.18 3.09
C LYS A 139 15.91 -9.01 2.08
N ASN A 140 16.41 -10.08 1.47
CA ASN A 140 17.60 -10.04 0.62
C ASN A 140 17.29 -10.09 -0.89
N LEU A 141 16.04 -10.34 -1.29
CA LEU A 141 15.68 -10.47 -2.69
C LEU A 141 15.04 -9.18 -3.25
N PRO A 142 15.54 -8.67 -4.39
CA PRO A 142 14.93 -7.52 -5.06
C PRO A 142 13.48 -7.85 -5.46
N ASP A 143 12.62 -6.83 -5.43
CA ASP A 143 11.20 -6.89 -5.85
C ASP A 143 10.28 -7.79 -5.00
N SER A 144 10.80 -8.39 -3.92
CA SER A 144 10.03 -9.22 -2.96
C SER A 144 8.92 -8.44 -2.24
N HIS A 145 9.12 -7.14 -2.02
CA HIS A 145 8.15 -6.24 -1.39
C HIS A 145 6.94 -5.91 -2.28
N LEU A 146 6.99 -6.23 -3.57
CA LEU A 146 5.88 -6.02 -4.52
C LEU A 146 4.91 -7.21 -4.55
N LEU A 147 5.24 -8.30 -3.85
CA LEU A 147 4.47 -9.53 -3.80
C LEU A 147 3.62 -9.59 -2.54
N LEU A 148 2.41 -10.13 -2.67
CA LEU A 148 1.64 -10.51 -1.49
C LEU A 148 2.36 -11.64 -0.73
N PRO A 149 2.17 -11.76 0.60
CA PRO A 149 2.74 -12.85 1.40
C PRO A 149 2.44 -14.24 0.81
N GLU A 150 1.24 -14.43 0.26
CA GLU A 150 0.81 -15.67 -0.39
C GLU A 150 1.56 -15.94 -1.70
N GLU A 151 1.93 -14.88 -2.43
CA GLU A 151 2.74 -14.98 -3.64
C GLU A 151 4.21 -15.28 -3.33
N VAL A 152 4.72 -14.77 -2.21
CA VAL A 152 6.05 -15.11 -1.71
C VAL A 152 6.11 -16.60 -1.35
N GLU A 153 5.10 -17.13 -0.66
CA GLU A 153 5.01 -18.57 -0.40
C GLU A 153 4.96 -19.41 -1.69
N LEU A 154 4.23 -18.94 -2.71
CA LEU A 154 4.21 -19.61 -4.01
C LEU A 154 5.60 -19.64 -4.65
N CYS A 155 6.33 -18.53 -4.60
CA CYS A 155 7.70 -18.42 -5.10
C CYS A 155 8.66 -19.38 -4.38
N GLU A 156 8.57 -19.48 -3.05
CA GLU A 156 9.36 -20.41 -2.22
C GLU A 156 9.09 -21.87 -2.61
N LYS A 157 7.81 -22.24 -2.69
CA LYS A 157 7.36 -23.63 -2.96
C LYS A 157 7.59 -24.05 -4.41
N THR A 158 7.61 -23.11 -5.35
CA THR A 158 7.88 -23.39 -6.79
C THR A 158 9.34 -23.15 -7.19
N ARG A 159 10.18 -22.63 -6.29
CA ARG A 159 11.57 -22.23 -6.55
C ARG A 159 11.66 -21.24 -7.73
N ILE A 160 10.83 -20.20 -7.70
CA ILE A 160 10.85 -19.11 -8.68
C ILE A 160 11.21 -17.83 -7.93
N HIS A 161 12.19 -17.06 -8.42
CA HIS A 161 12.52 -15.77 -7.82
C HIS A 161 11.41 -14.74 -8.04
N PRO A 162 11.24 -13.72 -7.15
CA PRO A 162 10.23 -12.67 -7.29
C PRO A 162 10.22 -11.98 -8.65
N LYS A 163 11.39 -11.57 -9.14
CA LYS A 163 11.54 -10.89 -10.42
C LYS A 163 11.02 -11.69 -11.63
N PRO A 164 11.45 -12.95 -11.87
CA PRO A 164 10.86 -13.75 -12.94
C PRO A 164 9.39 -14.11 -12.69
N TYR A 165 8.96 -14.29 -11.43
CA TYR A 165 7.54 -14.49 -11.13
C TYR A 165 6.67 -13.29 -11.54
N LEU A 166 7.12 -12.06 -11.30
CA LEU A 166 6.40 -10.85 -11.73
C LEU A 166 6.23 -10.79 -13.26
N ALA A 167 7.28 -11.14 -14.02
CA ALA A 167 7.19 -11.21 -15.48
C ALA A 167 6.19 -12.29 -15.95
N ILE A 168 6.18 -13.45 -15.29
CA ILE A 168 5.21 -14.53 -15.56
C ILE A 168 3.78 -14.07 -15.23
N LYS A 169 3.58 -13.44 -14.07
CA LYS A 169 2.28 -12.88 -13.63
C LYS A 169 1.75 -11.89 -14.65
N GLU A 170 2.59 -10.94 -15.09
CA GLU A 170 2.22 -9.97 -16.13
C GLU A 170 1.81 -10.65 -17.44
N ALA A 171 2.60 -11.63 -17.92
CA ALA A 171 2.31 -12.34 -19.15
C ALA A 171 0.97 -13.10 -19.09
N ILE A 172 0.70 -13.79 -17.98
CA ILE A 172 -0.56 -14.54 -17.78
C ILE A 172 -1.75 -13.59 -17.68
N LEU A 173 -1.65 -12.51 -16.90
CA LEU A 173 -2.75 -11.57 -16.74
C LEU A 173 -3.05 -10.78 -18.03
N ARG A 174 -2.02 -10.43 -18.78
CA ARG A 174 -2.19 -9.81 -20.10
C ARG A 174 -2.93 -10.74 -21.06
N GLU A 175 -2.62 -12.03 -21.02
CA GLU A 175 -3.35 -13.02 -21.82
C GLU A 175 -4.78 -13.20 -21.35
N SER A 176 -5.02 -13.24 -20.04
CA SER A 176 -6.36 -13.47 -19.51
C SER A 176 -7.32 -12.35 -19.87
N ILE A 177 -6.84 -11.10 -19.93
CA ILE A 177 -7.64 -9.97 -20.43
C ILE A 177 -8.07 -10.22 -21.89
N ARG A 178 -7.18 -10.76 -22.73
CA ARG A 178 -7.50 -11.09 -24.13
C ARG A 178 -8.46 -12.28 -24.25
N ALA A 179 -8.40 -13.22 -23.31
CA ALA A 179 -9.23 -14.42 -23.26
C ALA A 179 -10.48 -14.27 -22.36
N ASN A 180 -10.95 -13.04 -22.13
CA ASN A 180 -12.15 -12.73 -21.34
C ASN A 180 -12.13 -13.32 -19.91
N GLY A 181 -10.96 -13.30 -19.27
CA GLY A 181 -10.74 -13.75 -17.90
C GLY A 181 -10.57 -15.25 -17.74
N ALA A 182 -10.68 -16.07 -18.78
CA ALA A 182 -10.64 -17.52 -18.69
C ALA A 182 -9.45 -18.10 -19.47
N LEU A 183 -8.60 -18.90 -18.81
CA LEU A 183 -7.44 -19.55 -19.44
C LEU A 183 -7.41 -21.03 -19.10
N LYS A 184 -6.98 -21.87 -20.05
CA LYS A 184 -6.76 -23.30 -19.80
C LYS A 184 -5.42 -23.52 -19.11
N LYS A 185 -5.34 -24.55 -18.25
CA LYS A 185 -4.10 -24.96 -17.57
C LYS A 185 -2.93 -25.22 -18.53
N ARG A 186 -3.19 -25.64 -19.77
CA ARG A 186 -2.17 -25.80 -20.81
C ARG A 186 -1.62 -24.45 -21.28
N GLN A 187 -2.48 -23.47 -21.55
CA GLN A 187 -2.07 -22.14 -22.00
C GLN A 187 -1.21 -21.44 -20.94
N VAL A 188 -1.60 -21.53 -19.66
CA VAL A 188 -0.80 -20.93 -18.57
C VAL A 188 0.59 -21.57 -18.47
N ARG A 189 0.73 -22.88 -18.69
CA ARG A 189 2.04 -23.53 -18.73
C ARG A 189 2.91 -23.04 -19.90
N GLU A 190 2.31 -22.85 -21.08
CA GLU A 190 3.02 -22.33 -22.26
C GLU A 190 3.46 -20.86 -22.07
N LEU A 191 2.61 -20.03 -21.45
CA LEU A 191 2.90 -18.62 -21.18
C LEU A 191 3.94 -18.42 -20.07
N ALA A 192 3.88 -19.25 -19.03
CA ALA A 192 4.79 -19.13 -17.90
C ALA A 192 6.24 -19.50 -18.26
N LYS A 193 6.47 -20.24 -19.36
CA LYS A 193 7.81 -20.66 -19.82
C LYS A 193 8.66 -21.31 -18.72
N VAL A 194 8.01 -22.04 -17.82
CA VAL A 194 8.63 -22.81 -16.73
C VAL A 194 8.25 -24.29 -16.87
N GLU A 195 8.84 -25.11 -16.01
CA GLU A 195 8.48 -26.52 -15.90
C GLU A 195 6.96 -26.72 -15.69
N SER A 196 6.41 -27.76 -16.33
CA SER A 196 4.97 -28.06 -16.35
C SER A 196 4.32 -28.10 -14.97
N GLN A 197 5.03 -28.66 -13.97
CA GLN A 197 4.55 -28.74 -12.58
C GLN A 197 4.46 -27.35 -11.92
N LYS A 198 5.44 -26.47 -12.16
CA LYS A 198 5.44 -25.10 -11.61
C LYS A 198 4.33 -24.27 -12.25
N GLY A 199 4.19 -24.33 -13.57
CA GLY A 199 3.11 -23.65 -14.29
C GLY A 199 1.72 -24.15 -13.86
N ALA A 200 1.58 -25.43 -13.52
CA ALA A 200 0.36 -25.98 -12.96
C ALA A 200 0.02 -25.39 -11.59
N ARG A 201 1.00 -25.25 -10.69
CA ARG A 201 0.81 -24.62 -9.37
C ARG A 201 0.45 -23.14 -9.47
N ILE A 202 1.09 -22.41 -10.38
CA ILE A 202 0.75 -21.01 -10.66
C ILE A 202 -0.69 -20.89 -11.16
N PHE A 203 -1.12 -21.77 -12.08
CA PHE A 203 -2.50 -21.80 -12.54
C PHE A 203 -3.50 -22.03 -11.39
N ASP A 204 -3.25 -23.05 -10.56
CA ASP A 204 -4.15 -23.39 -9.45
C ASP A 204 -4.25 -22.24 -8.42
N PHE A 205 -3.13 -21.52 -8.18
CA PHE A 205 -3.10 -20.31 -7.35
C PHE A 205 -3.92 -19.17 -7.95
N PHE A 206 -3.76 -18.86 -9.24
CA PHE A 206 -4.46 -17.75 -9.89
C PHE A 206 -5.98 -17.98 -9.93
N VAL A 207 -6.39 -19.23 -10.12
CA VAL A 207 -7.81 -19.61 -10.05
C VAL A 207 -8.35 -19.48 -8.62
N ALA A 208 -7.58 -19.88 -7.60
CA ALA A 208 -7.99 -19.76 -6.20
C ALA A 208 -8.13 -18.30 -5.75
N HIS A 209 -7.27 -17.40 -6.24
CA HIS A 209 -7.38 -15.96 -5.99
C HIS A 209 -8.46 -15.27 -6.83
N GLY A 210 -9.09 -15.98 -7.76
CA GLY A 210 -10.12 -15.44 -8.66
C GLY A 210 -9.56 -14.53 -9.75
N TRP A 211 -8.26 -14.60 -10.02
CA TRP A 211 -7.61 -13.85 -11.11
C TRP A 211 -7.84 -14.51 -12.47
N LEU A 212 -8.07 -15.83 -12.49
CA LEU A 212 -8.40 -16.59 -13.67
C LEU A 212 -9.67 -17.41 -13.44
N GLY A 213 -10.56 -17.41 -14.44
CA GLY A 213 -11.63 -18.38 -14.58
C GLY A 213 -11.11 -19.70 -15.16
N LYS A 214 -11.74 -20.82 -14.76
CA LYS A 214 -11.50 -22.12 -15.40
C LYS A 214 -12.21 -22.15 -16.75
N ALA A 215 -11.45 -22.29 -17.84
CA ALA A 215 -11.92 -22.48 -19.21
C ALA A 215 -11.89 -23.97 -19.65
#